data_AF-A0A956M2F3-F1
#
_entry.id   AF-A0A956M2F3-F1
#
_cell.length_a   1.000
_cell.length_b   1.000
_cell.length_c   1.000
_cell.angle_alpha   90.00
_cell.angle_beta   90.00
_cell.angle_gamma   90.00
#
_symmetry.space_group_name_H-M   'P 1'
#
loop_
_entity.id
_entity.type
_entity.pdbx_description
1 polymer ?
#
loop_
_entity_poly.entity_id
_entity_poly.type
_entity_poly.pdbx_seq_one_letter_code
_entity_poly.pdbx_strand_id
1 'polypeptide(L)' 'RLFDGVGSCFLELGKSKAAKIEGHFLAQPEPQIRFHEPAAVHAAAKRDWERTRLEEWFGDS' A
#
# COMPACT_ATOMS: atom_id res chain seq x y z
N ARG A 1 -11.85 16.40 8.42
CA ARG A 1 -12.32 14.99 8.44
C ARG A 1 -11.43 14.25 9.42
N LEU A 2 -11.98 13.46 10.35
CA LEU A 2 -11.13 12.65 11.24
C LEU A 2 -10.54 11.49 10.43
N PHE A 3 -9.32 11.10 10.73
CA PHE A 3 -8.71 9.89 10.17
C PHE A 3 -9.40 8.66 10.75
N ASP A 4 -9.80 7.71 9.90
CA ASP A 4 -10.55 6.51 10.26
C ASP A 4 -9.68 5.26 10.41
N GLY A 5 -8.36 5.39 10.31
CA GLY A 5 -7.44 4.27 10.50
C GLY A 5 -7.30 3.35 9.29
N VAL A 6 -7.82 3.71 8.11
CA VAL A 6 -7.64 2.92 6.89
C VAL A 6 -6.28 3.21 6.25
N GLY A 7 -5.52 2.16 5.95
CA GLY A 7 -4.21 2.28 5.34
C GLY A 7 -3.83 1.05 4.52
N SER A 8 -2.77 1.19 3.72
CA SER A 8 -2.19 0.07 2.98
C SER A 8 -0.68 0.25 2.82
N CYS A 9 0.02 -0.86 2.64
CA CYS A 9 1.43 -0.86 2.26
C CYS A 9 1.75 -2.00 1.30
N PHE A 10 2.95 -1.95 0.74
CA PHE A 10 3.51 -3.00 -0.10
C PHE A 10 4.77 -3.56 0.57
N LEU A 11 4.95 -4.88 0.51
CA LEU A 11 6.16 -5.56 0.97
C LEU A 11 6.83 -6.27 -0.21
N GLU A 12 8.01 -5.81 -0.61
CA GLU A 12 8.78 -6.44 -1.69
C GLU A 12 9.45 -7.73 -1.22
N LEU A 13 9.33 -8.80 -2.00
CA LEU A 13 9.80 -10.14 -1.63
C LEU A 13 10.69 -10.78 -2.69
N GLY A 14 11.43 -9.94 -3.43
CA GLY A 14 12.29 -10.36 -4.54
C GLY A 14 11.51 -10.91 -5.75
N LYS A 15 12.24 -11.37 -6.78
CA LYS A 15 11.67 -11.97 -8.02
C LYS A 15 10.59 -11.10 -8.69
N SER A 16 10.72 -9.78 -8.61
CA SER A 16 9.76 -8.81 -9.16
C SER A 16 8.33 -8.97 -8.62
N LYS A 17 8.18 -9.45 -7.38
CA LYS A 17 6.90 -9.59 -6.69
C LYS A 17 6.85 -8.72 -5.43
N ALA A 18 5.65 -8.27 -5.09
CA ALA A 18 5.35 -7.65 -3.81
C ALA A 18 4.07 -8.26 -3.24
N ALA A 19 3.95 -8.33 -1.92
CA ALA A 19 2.68 -8.50 -1.24
C ALA A 19 1.99 -7.14 -1.08
N LYS A 20 0.66 -7.13 -1.04
CA LYS A 20 -0.13 -5.95 -0.64
C LYS A 20 -0.72 -6.22 0.73
N ILE A 21 -0.63 -5.25 1.63
CA ILE A 21 -1.22 -5.33 2.96
C ILE A 21 -2.21 -4.17 3.08
N GLU A 22 -3.44 -4.49 3.48
CA GLU A 22 -4.50 -3.51 3.70
C GLU A 22 -4.96 -3.61 5.15
N GLY A 23 -5.20 -2.47 5.80
CA GLY A 23 -5.53 -2.43 7.22
C GLY A 23 -6.61 -1.41 7.54
N HIS A 24 -7.52 -1.80 8.42
CA HIS A 24 -8.32 -0.88 9.23
C HIS A 24 -7.80 -0.96 10.66
N PHE A 25 -6.85 -0.09 10.98
CA PHE A 25 -6.06 -0.14 12.21
C PHE A 25 -6.81 0.32 13.46
N LEU A 26 -7.87 1.11 13.28
CA LEU A 26 -8.72 1.60 14.37
C LEU A 26 -10.02 0.79 14.51
N ALA A 27 -10.15 -0.34 13.80
CA ALA A 27 -11.26 -1.26 13.97
C ALA A 27 -11.30 -1.81 15.40
N GLN A 28 -12.52 -2.03 15.90
CA GLN A 28 -12.77 -2.67 17.19
C GLN A 28 -13.47 -4.03 16.98
N PRO A 29 -13.22 -5.03 17.83
CA PRO A 29 -12.34 -5.00 19.01
C PRO A 29 -10.84 -5.07 18.69
N GLU A 30 -10.47 -5.37 17.44
CA GLU A 30 -9.10 -5.54 17.01
C GLU A 30 -8.89 -5.00 15.57
N PRO A 31 -7.64 -4.63 15.21
CA PRO A 31 -7.30 -4.23 13.84
C PRO A 31 -7.66 -5.30 12.81
N GLN A 32 -8.24 -4.89 11.69
CA GLN A 32 -8.54 -5.80 10.58
C GLN A 32 -7.47 -5.67 9.51
N ILE A 33 -6.63 -6.69 9.35
CA ILE A 33 -5.53 -6.70 8.39
C ILE A 33 -5.76 -7.80 7.34
N ARG A 34 -5.57 -7.46 6.07
CA ARG A 34 -5.59 -8.41 4.95
C ARG A 34 -4.23 -8.45 4.28
N PHE A 35 -3.67 -9.65 4.18
CA PHE A 35 -2.46 -9.94 3.42
C PHE A 35 -2.85 -10.51 2.06
N HIS A 36 -2.35 -9.90 0.99
CA HIS A 36 -2.42 -10.45 -0.35
C HIS A 36 -1.06 -11.05 -0.70
N GLU A 37 -1.08 -12.30 -1.18
CA GLU A 37 0.12 -13.06 -1.52
C GLU A 37 1.03 -12.32 -2.52
N PRO A 38 2.36 -12.58 -2.49
CA PRO A 38 3.29 -11.88 -3.35
C PRO A 38 3.01 -12.14 -4.83
N ALA A 39 2.77 -11.08 -5.58
CA ALA A 39 2.46 -11.16 -7.01
C ALA A 39 3.09 -10.00 -7.81
N ALA A 40 3.28 -10.24 -9.11
CA ALA A 40 3.83 -9.23 -10.02
C ALA A 40 2.89 -8.02 -10.17
N VAL A 41 1.57 -8.24 -10.10
CA VAL A 41 0.55 -7.18 -10.16
C VAL A 41 0.67 -6.21 -8.98
N HIS A 42 0.99 -6.70 -7.78
CA HIS A 42 1.19 -5.83 -6.62
C HIS A 42 2.51 -5.06 -6.71
N ALA A 43 3.55 -5.63 -7.31
CA ALA A 43 4.78 -4.90 -7.60
C ALA A 43 4.57 -3.78 -8.63
N ALA A 44 3.72 -4.02 -9.64
CA ALA A 44 3.31 -2.96 -10.59
C ALA A 44 2.52 -1.86 -9.88
N ALA A 45 1.51 -2.23 -9.08
CA ALA A 45 0.72 -1.28 -8.30
C ALA A 45 1.57 -0.45 -7.33
N LYS A 46 2.58 -1.04 -6.70
CA LYS A 46 3.56 -0.32 -5.87
C LYS A 46 4.30 0.74 -6.68
N ARG A 47 4.87 0.37 -7.83
CA ARG A 47 5.63 1.31 -8.68
C ARG A 47 4.77 2.48 -9.15
N ASP A 48 3.52 2.21 -9.51
CA ASP A 48 2.57 3.27 -9.89
C ASP A 48 2.26 4.18 -8.69
N TRP A 49 2.03 3.61 -7.51
CA TRP A 49 1.82 4.38 -6.28
C TRP A 49 3.03 5.26 -5.95
N GLU A 50 4.25 4.74 -6.05
CA GLU A 50 5.49 5.49 -5.82
C GLU A 50 5.65 6.63 -6.82
N ARG A 51 5.44 6.35 -8.12
CA ARG A 51 5.51 7.35 -9.18
C ARG A 51 4.58 8.52 -8.88
N THR A 52 3.30 8.25 -8.58
CA THR A 52 2.32 9.32 -8.29
C THR A 52 2.72 10.16 -7.08
N ARG A 53 3.29 9.57 -6.02
CA ARG A 53 3.73 10.35 -4.84
C ARG A 53 4.95 11.20 -5.15
N LEU A 54 5.91 10.67 -5.91
CA LEU A 54 7.06 11.44 -6.35
C LEU A 54 6.65 12.61 -7.25
N GLU A 55 5.71 12.40 -8.17
CA GLU A 55 5.13 13.45 -9.01
C GLU A 55 4.37 14.49 -8.17
N GLU A 56 3.52 14.08 -7.23
CA GLU A 56 2.77 15.00 -6.37
C GLU A 56 3.66 15.81 -5.42
N TRP A 57 4.76 15.24 -4.94
CA TRP A 57 5.64 15.90 -3.97
C TRP A 57 6.73 16.74 -4.61
N PHE A 58 7.23 16.33 -5.77
CA PHE A 58 8.44 16.88 -6.38
C PHE A 58 8.30 17.16 -7.88
N GLY A 59 7.15 16.91 -8.50
CA GLY A 59 6.91 17.24 -9.90
C GLY A 59 6.80 18.73 -10.12
N ASP A 60 7.41 19.22 -11.20
CA ASP A 60 7.23 20.59 -11.68
C ASP A 60 5.76 20.74 -12.10
N SER A 61 4.99 21.52 -11.34
CA SER A 61 3.56 21.78 -11.59
C SER A 61 3.32 22.54 -12.89
#